data_AF-A0A0C9XQB7-F1
#
_entry.id   AF-A0A0C9XQB7-F1
#
_cell.length_a   1.000
_cell.length_b   1.000
_cell.length_c   1.000
_cell.angle_alpha   90.00
_cell.angle_beta   90.00
_cell.angle_gamma   90.00
#
_symmetry.space_group_name_H-M   'P 1'
#
loop_
_entity.id
_entity.type
_entity.pdbx_description
1 polymer ?
#
loop_
_entity_poly.entity_id
_entity_poly.type
_entity_poly.pdbx_seq_one_letter_code
_entity_poly.pdbx_strand_id
1 'polypeptide(L)' 'MGGVGKTQICLKFVEKMAGRFSHVFWMDVSSEDTIALGLKSLCYHPEAKAAGVYVSSESALIWIGSLQSE' A
#
# COMPACT_ATOMS: atom_id res chain seq x y z
N MET A 1 7.62 1.55 24.82
CA MET A 1 6.65 0.43 24.89
C MET A 1 6.26 -0.01 23.48
N GLY A 2 7.03 -0.92 22.88
CA GLY A 2 6.67 -1.63 21.64
C GLY A 2 5.99 -2.96 21.98
N GLY A 3 5.10 -3.47 21.11
CA GLY A 3 4.52 -4.82 21.28
C GLY A 3 3.07 -4.91 21.78
N VAL A 4 2.33 -3.81 21.92
CA VAL A 4 0.89 -3.82 22.33
C VAL A 4 -0.05 -4.36 21.23
N GLY A 5 0.45 -5.14 20.27
CA GLY A 5 -0.39 -5.79 19.27
C GLY A 5 -0.99 -4.87 18.19
N LYS A 6 -0.48 -3.65 18.00
CA LYS A 6 -1.00 -2.71 16.97
C LYS A 6 -1.07 -3.35 15.58
N THR A 7 0.02 -3.98 15.14
CA THR A 7 0.08 -4.72 13.87
C THR A 7 -0.94 -5.85 13.84
N GLN A 8 -1.12 -6.58 14.95
CA GLN A 8 -2.10 -7.66 15.04
C GLN A 8 -3.54 -7.15 14.92
N ILE A 9 -3.85 -5.99 15.48
CA ILE A 9 -5.17 -5.35 15.33
C ILE A 9 -5.41 -4.96 13.86
N CYS A 10 -4.42 -4.37 13.16
CA CYS A 10 -4.54 -4.06 11.74
C CYS A 10 -4.76 -5.31 10.88
N LEU A 11 -4.01 -6.38 11.15
CA LEU A 11 -4.20 -7.67 10.46
C LEU A 11 -5.61 -8.21 10.70
N LYS A 12 -6.08 -8.20 11.95
CA LYS A 12 -7.42 -8.68 12.29
C LYS A 12 -8.54 -7.85 11.67
N PHE A 13 -8.32 -6.54 11.51
CA PHE A 13 -9.25 -5.66 10.83
C PHE A 13 -9.38 -6.04 9.35
N VAL A 14 -8.26 -6.19 8.64
CA VAL A 14 -8.27 -6.58 7.21
C VAL A 14 -8.91 -7.95 7.01
N GLU A 15 -8.62 -8.93 7.89
CA GLU A 15 -9.31 -10.23 7.89
C GLU A 15 -10.82 -10.09 8.03
N LYS A 16 -11.29 -9.28 8.99
CA LYS A 16 -12.73 -9.07 9.21
C LYS A 16 -13.42 -8.30 8.08
N MET A 17 -12.68 -7.45 7.37
CA MET A 17 -13.16 -6.65 6.26
C MET A 17 -12.83 -7.30 4.90
N ALA A 18 -12.51 -8.59 4.88
CA ALA A 18 -12.21 -9.31 3.65
C ALA A 18 -13.33 -9.11 2.62
N GLY A 19 -12.95 -8.71 1.40
CA GLY A 19 -13.88 -8.42 0.31
C GLY A 19 -14.54 -7.03 0.35
N ARG A 20 -14.31 -6.20 1.38
CA ARG A 20 -14.79 -4.80 1.43
C ARG A 20 -13.85 -3.82 0.72
N PHE A 21 -12.59 -4.17 0.58
CA PHE A 21 -11.57 -3.37 -0.09
C PHE A 21 -11.06 -4.14 -1.30
N SER A 22 -11.01 -3.47 -2.45
CA SER A 22 -10.39 -4.02 -3.67
C SER A 22 -8.87 -4.11 -3.53
N HIS A 23 -8.27 -3.18 -2.79
CA HIS A 23 -6.82 -3.08 -2.62
C HIS A 23 -6.44 -2.80 -1.16
N VAL A 24 -5.43 -3.51 -0.66
CA VAL A 24 -4.81 -3.27 0.65
C VAL A 24 -3.30 -3.31 0.48
N PHE A 25 -2.63 -2.21 0.81
CA PHE A 25 -1.18 -2.08 0.71
C PHE A 25 -0.55 -2.03 2.10
N TRP A 26 0.53 -2.81 2.30
CA TRP A 26 1.31 -2.79 3.52
C TRP A 26 2.65 -2.12 3.26
N MET A 27 3.03 -1.15 4.11
CA MET A 27 4.26 -0.39 3.94
C MET A 27 4.95 -0.16 5.28
N ASP A 28 6.28 -0.24 5.28
CA ASP A 28 7.11 0.22 6.38
C ASP A 28 7.34 1.74 6.26
N VAL A 29 6.82 2.48 7.24
CA VAL A 29 6.86 3.95 7.31
C VAL A 29 7.78 4.46 8.43
N SER A 30 8.79 3.66 8.80
CA SER A 30 9.72 4.00 9.88
C SER A 30 10.67 5.17 9.57
N SER A 31 10.95 5.45 8.28
CA SER A 31 11.69 6.63 7.84
C SER A 31 11.21 7.13 6.47
N GLU A 32 11.63 8.33 6.06
CA GLU A 32 11.34 8.85 4.71
C GLU A 32 11.90 7.93 3.61
N ASP A 33 13.08 7.35 3.83
CA ASP A 33 13.69 6.42 2.89
C ASP A 33 12.88 5.13 2.75
N THR A 34 12.36 4.57 3.86
CA THR A 34 11.53 3.36 3.80
C THR A 34 10.18 3.65 3.14
N ILE A 35 9.60 4.84 3.37
CA ILE A 35 8.39 5.30 2.68
C ILE A 35 8.64 5.39 1.17
N ALA A 36 9.73 6.05 0.75
CA ALA A 36 10.05 6.20 -0.67
C ALA A 36 10.32 4.85 -1.35
N LEU A 37 11.03 3.95 -0.68
CA LEU A 37 11.26 2.58 -1.18
C LEU A 37 9.95 1.79 -1.28
N GLY A 38 9.11 1.90 -0.24
CA GLY A 38 7.79 1.28 -0.20
C GLY A 38 6.91 1.74 -1.36
N LEU A 39 6.80 3.04 -1.60
CA LEU A 39 6.03 3.59 -2.71
C LEU A 39 6.57 3.14 -4.08
N LYS A 40 7.89 3.18 -4.29
CA LYS A 40 8.50 2.67 -5.52
C LYS A 40 8.26 1.17 -5.72
N SER A 41 8.19 0.40 -4.63
CA SER A 41 7.89 -1.03 -4.70
C SER A 41 6.49 -1.31 -5.26
N LEU A 42 5.52 -0.42 -5.01
CA LEU A 42 4.15 -0.54 -5.52
C LEU A 42 4.08 -0.39 -7.04
N CYS A 43 4.99 0.35 -7.67
CA CYS A 43 5.08 0.44 -9.13
C CYS A 43 5.34 -0.92 -9.78
N TYR A 44 5.86 -1.90 -9.03
CA TYR A 44 6.07 -3.26 -9.54
C TYR A 44 4.85 -4.17 -9.40
N HIS A 45 3.77 -3.71 -8.75
CA HIS A 45 2.51 -4.44 -8.67
C HIS A 45 1.99 -4.74 -10.09
N PRO A 46 1.44 -5.94 -10.37
CA PRO A 46 0.97 -6.30 -11.71
C PRO A 46 0.01 -5.28 -12.32
N GLU A 47 -0.93 -4.78 -11.52
CA GLU A 47 -1.91 -3.78 -11.96
C GLU A 47 -1.30 -2.40 -12.19
N ALA A 48 -0.30 -2.00 -11.40
CA ALA A 48 0.44 -0.76 -11.62
C ALA A 48 1.25 -0.83 -12.93
N LYS A 49 1.91 -1.97 -13.18
CA LYS A 49 2.63 -2.22 -14.44
C LYS A 49 1.67 -2.20 -15.64
N ALA A 50 0.51 -2.84 -15.51
CA ALA A 50 -0.50 -2.86 -16.56
C ALA A 50 -1.05 -1.44 -16.85
N ALA A 51 -1.15 -0.60 -15.81
CA ALA A 51 -1.52 0.81 -15.93
C ALA A 51 -0.38 1.72 -16.43
N GLY A 52 0.81 1.19 -16.74
CA GLY A 52 1.93 1.96 -17.27
C GLY A 52 2.60 2.90 -16.25
N VAL A 53 2.50 2.58 -14.95
CA VAL A 53 3.04 3.41 -13.87
C VAL A 53 4.57 3.44 -13.91
N TYR A 54 5.16 4.64 -13.97
CA TYR A 54 6.62 4.83 -13.88
C TYR A 54 7.14 4.55 -12.45
N VAL A 55 8.39 4.12 -12.34
CA VAL A 55 9.02 3.81 -11.04
C VAL A 55 9.42 5.11 -10.32
N SER A 56 8.46 5.72 -9.63
CA SER A 56 8.65 6.87 -8.77
C SER A 56 7.62 6.89 -7.64
N SER A 57 7.92 7.56 -6.52
CA SER A 57 6.98 7.68 -5.41
C SER A 57 5.72 8.46 -5.80
N GLU A 58 5.86 9.49 -6.63
CA GLU A 58 4.76 10.33 -7.10
C GLU A 58 3.82 9.54 -8.02
N SER A 59 4.36 8.81 -8.99
CA SER A 59 3.56 7.99 -9.90
C SER A 59 2.82 6.87 -9.16
N ALA A 60 3.43 6.29 -8.12
CA ALA A 60 2.76 5.32 -7.25
C ALA A 60 1.57 5.94 -6.52
N LEU A 61 1.73 7.15 -5.95
CA LEU A 61 0.64 7.85 -5.26
C LEU A 61 -0.51 8.22 -6.22
N ILE A 62 -0.19 8.71 -7.42
CA ILE A 62 -1.19 9.00 -8.46
C ILE A 62 -1.96 7.73 -8.82
N TRP A 63 -1.26 6.61 -9.01
CA TRP A 63 -1.89 5.33 -9.30
C TRP A 63 -2.83 4.89 -8.17
N ILE A 64 -2.37 4.90 -6.91
CA ILE A 64 -3.23 4.55 -5.76
C ILE A 64 -4.48 5.44 -5.71
N GLY A 65 -4.33 6.74 -5.97
CA GLY A 65 -5.44 7.68 -6.05
C GLY A 65 -6.42 7.39 -7.18
N SER A 66 -5.96 6.74 -8.26
CA SER A 66 -6.79 6.33 -9.40
C SER A 66 -7.52 5.00 -9.20
N LEU A 67 -7.18 4.20 -8.19
CA LEU A 67 -7.78 2.89 -7.91
C LEU A 67 -9.21 2.97 -7.33
N GLN A 68 -9.88 4.12 -7.44
CA GLN A 68 -11.25 4.28 -6.98
C GLN A 68 -12.16 3.30 -7.72
N SER A 69 -12.87 2.47 -6.95
CA SER A 69 -14.04 1.75 -7.44
C SER A 69 -15.22 2.71 -7.48
N GLU A 70 -15.99 2.62 -8.56
CA GLU A 70 -17.34 3.20 -8.70
C GLU A 70 -18.25 2.84 -7.51
#